data_AF-A0A944NIC9-F1
#
_entry.id   AF-A0A944NIC9-F1
#
_cell.length_a   1.000
_cell.length_b   1.000
_cell.length_c   1.000
_cell.angle_alpha   90.00
_cell.angle_beta   90.00
_cell.angle_gamma   90.00
#
_symmetry.space_group_name_H-M   'P 1'
#
loop_
_entity.id
_entity.type
_entity.pdbx_description
1 polymer ?
#
loop_
_entity_poly.entity_id
_entity_poly.type
_entity_poly.pdbx_seq_one_letter_code
_entity_poly.pdbx_strand_id
1 'polypeptide(L)'
;MWGKRTLGVLTVVLAVLAAGLVASAAPGDLDTSFSADGVVTTSVESGGLGQSVAVQSDGKVVVAGYALVGGNYDVAVVRYTSSGALDSTFGTGGIVTVD
;
A
#
# COMPACT_ATOMS: atom_id res chain seq x y z
N MET A 1 -64.10 19.92 29.36
CA MET A 1 -62.76 20.32 28.84
C MET A 1 -61.72 19.38 29.44
N TRP A 2 -61.38 18.30 28.73
CA TRP A 2 -60.47 17.25 29.19
C TRP A 2 -59.11 17.44 28.51
N GLY A 3 -58.10 17.85 29.27
CA GLY A 3 -56.75 18.05 28.76
C GLY A 3 -56.05 16.73 28.49
N LYS A 4 -55.72 16.44 27.23
CA LYS A 4 -54.78 15.38 26.87
C LYS A 4 -53.36 15.96 26.88
N ARG A 5 -52.61 15.72 27.94
CA ARG A 5 -51.16 15.95 27.96
C ARG A 5 -50.49 14.69 27.41
N THR A 6 -50.21 14.66 26.12
CA THR A 6 -49.31 13.68 25.54
C THR A 6 -47.87 14.06 25.89
N LEU A 7 -47.23 13.29 26.78
CA LEU A 7 -45.79 13.30 26.97
C LEU A 7 -45.14 12.72 25.70
N GLY A 8 -44.50 13.56 24.90
CA GLY A 8 -43.59 13.12 23.85
C GLY A 8 -42.20 12.96 24.44
N VAL A 9 -41.75 11.72 24.62
CA VAL A 9 -40.35 11.39 24.90
C VAL A 9 -39.55 11.76 23.64
N LEU A 10 -38.71 12.79 23.72
CA LEU A 10 -37.84 13.21 22.63
C LEU A 10 -36.53 12.42 22.75
N THR A 11 -36.50 11.21 22.18
CA THR A 11 -35.25 10.45 22.03
C THR A 11 -34.37 11.13 20.99
N VAL A 12 -33.30 11.77 21.44
CA VAL A 12 -32.20 12.17 20.56
C VAL A 12 -31.38 10.91 20.26
N VAL A 13 -31.58 10.31 19.09
CA VAL A 13 -30.62 9.33 18.58
C VAL A 13 -29.47 10.13 17.99
N LEU A 14 -28.44 10.38 18.81
CA LEU A 14 -27.16 10.87 18.32
C LEU A 14 -26.37 9.67 17.78
N ALA A 15 -26.62 9.30 16.53
CA ALA A 15 -25.71 8.43 15.81
C ALA A 15 -24.53 9.29 15.33
N VAL A 16 -23.51 9.43 16.16
CA VAL A 16 -22.18 9.72 15.62
C VAL A 16 -21.74 8.44 14.93
N LEU A 17 -21.96 8.35 13.61
CA LEU A 17 -21.16 7.46 12.80
C LEU A 17 -19.73 7.94 13.00
N ALA A 18 -18.92 7.14 13.71
CA ALA A 18 -17.49 7.21 13.54
C ALA A 18 -17.25 6.85 12.07
N ALA A 19 -17.30 7.84 11.19
CA ALA A 19 -16.48 7.81 10.00
C ALA A 19 -15.10 7.52 10.56
N GLY A 20 -14.58 6.31 10.31
CA GLY A 20 -13.20 6.02 10.63
C GLY A 20 -12.41 7.20 10.09
N LEU A 21 -11.75 7.94 10.98
CA LEU A 21 -10.79 8.93 10.53
C LEU A 21 -9.68 8.11 9.89
N VAL A 22 -9.86 7.74 8.63
CA VAL A 22 -8.74 7.65 7.72
C VAL A 22 -8.26 9.09 7.72
N ALA A 23 -7.21 9.38 8.49
CA ALA A 23 -6.50 10.63 8.34
C ALA A 23 -6.25 10.75 6.83
N SER A 24 -6.95 11.66 6.16
CA SER A 24 -6.77 11.83 4.73
C SER A 24 -5.32 12.27 4.57
N ALA A 25 -4.50 11.44 3.91
CA ALA A 25 -3.13 11.79 3.59
C ALA A 25 -3.12 13.21 3.00
N ALA A 26 -2.44 14.13 3.67
CA ALA A 26 -2.25 15.46 3.14
C ALA A 26 -1.36 15.36 1.89
N PRO A 27 -1.45 16.31 0.94
CA PRO A 27 -0.49 16.34 -0.16
C PRO A 27 0.95 16.36 0.36
N GLY A 28 1.74 15.36 -0.03
CA GLY A 28 3.12 15.17 0.44
C GLY A 28 3.29 14.11 1.53
N ASP A 29 2.21 13.59 2.10
CA ASP A 29 2.27 12.41 2.98
C ASP A 29 2.56 11.14 2.17
N LEU A 30 3.17 10.15 2.82
CA LEU A 30 3.36 8.83 2.23
C LEU A 30 1.99 8.17 1.99
N ASP A 31 1.88 7.48 0.85
CA ASP A 31 0.69 6.70 0.51
C ASP A 31 0.66 5.40 1.31
N THR A 32 0.00 5.40 2.47
CA THR A 32 -0.14 4.21 3.33
C THR A 32 -1.07 3.14 2.78
N SER A 33 -1.61 3.29 1.56
CA SER A 33 -2.24 2.18 0.84
C SER A 33 -1.20 1.30 0.13
N PHE A 34 0.04 1.79 -0.02
CA PHE A 34 1.20 1.07 -0.50
C PHE A 34 2.05 0.57 0.68
N SER A 35 1.76 -0.61 1.22
CA SER A 35 2.26 -1.09 2.53
C SER A 35 1.75 -0.27 3.73
N ALA A 36 1.89 -0.83 4.94
CA ALA A 36 1.31 -0.26 6.17
C ALA A 36 1.86 1.14 6.52
N ASP A 37 3.08 1.44 6.10
CA ASP A 37 3.83 2.67 6.36
C ASP A 37 4.12 3.47 5.09
N GLY A 38 3.56 3.08 3.94
CA GLY A 38 3.82 3.73 2.66
C GLY A 38 5.17 3.38 2.02
N VAL A 39 5.90 2.42 2.60
CA VAL A 39 7.24 2.01 2.15
C VAL A 39 7.32 0.49 2.06
N VAL A 40 8.04 0.01 1.05
CA VAL A 40 8.38 -1.41 0.92
C VAL A 40 9.88 -1.52 0.74
N THR A 41 10.51 -2.35 1.57
CA THR A 41 11.91 -2.74 1.40
C THR A 41 11.96 -4.23 1.13
N THR A 42 12.59 -4.62 0.02
CA THR A 42 12.78 -6.02 -0.35
C THR A 42 14.26 -6.30 -0.46
N SER A 43 14.73 -7.30 0.29
CA SER A 43 16.07 -7.84 0.10
C SER A 43 16.09 -8.70 -1.16
N VAL A 44 17.02 -8.40 -2.07
CA VAL A 44 17.28 -9.21 -3.26
C VAL A 44 18.67 -9.83 -3.09
N GLU A 45 18.73 -11.15 -3.00
CA GLU A 45 19.97 -11.91 -2.80
C GLU A 45 20.78 -11.39 -1.61
N SER A 46 22.08 -11.09 -1.80
CA SER A 46 22.96 -10.57 -0.75
C SER A 46 22.91 -9.04 -0.61
N GLY A 47 22.19 -8.35 -1.50
CA GLY A 47 22.04 -6.89 -1.48
C GLY A 47 21.59 -6.36 -2.84
N GLY A 48 20.54 -5.52 -2.85
CA GLY A 48 19.96 -4.93 -4.05
C GLY A 48 20.02 -3.41 -4.06
N LEU A 49 20.16 -2.82 -5.24
CA LEU A 49 20.10 -1.38 -5.48
C LEU A 49 19.04 -1.09 -6.55
N GLY A 50 17.92 -0.49 -6.16
CA GLY A 50 16.92 0.01 -7.10
C GLY A 50 17.40 1.29 -7.79
N GLN A 51 17.31 1.34 -9.12
CA GLN A 51 17.83 2.44 -9.95
C GLN A 51 16.72 3.14 -10.76
N SER A 52 15.67 2.41 -11.11
CA SER A 52 14.56 2.92 -11.90
C SER A 52 13.23 2.32 -11.43
N VAL A 53 12.16 3.08 -11.61
CA VAL A 53 10.80 2.68 -11.25
C VAL A 53 9.82 3.04 -12.37
N ALA A 54 8.86 2.16 -12.61
CA ALA A 54 7.75 2.39 -13.51
C ALA A 54 6.46 1.84 -12.91
N VAL A 55 5.35 2.54 -13.15
CA VAL A 55 4.00 2.07 -12.82
C VAL A 55 3.36 1.53 -14.10
N GLN A 56 2.89 0.28 -14.04
CA GLN A 56 2.20 -0.39 -15.14
C GLN A 56 0.75 0.08 -15.22
N SER A 57 0.09 -0.14 -16.37
CA SER A 57 -1.29 0.29 -16.60
C SER A 57 -2.32 -0.38 -15.67
N ASP A 58 -1.97 -1.51 -15.06
CA ASP A 58 -2.79 -2.23 -14.08
C ASP A 58 -2.48 -1.81 -12.63
N GLY A 59 -1.65 -0.78 -12.43
CA GLY A 59 -1.28 -0.25 -11.13
C GLY A 59 -0.14 -1.01 -10.43
N LYS A 60 0.42 -2.06 -11.03
CA LYS A 60 1.63 -2.71 -10.49
C LYS A 60 2.84 -1.79 -10.62
N VAL A 61 3.79 -1.93 -9.71
CA VAL A 61 5.03 -1.16 -9.70
C VAL A 61 6.20 -2.07 -10.03
N VAL A 62 7.02 -1.69 -11.01
CA VAL A 62 8.25 -2.40 -11.37
C VAL A 62 9.43 -1.55 -10.97
N VAL A 63 10.37 -2.15 -10.22
CA VAL A 63 11.65 -1.56 -9.85
C VAL A 63 12.75 -2.35 -10.52
N ALA A 64 13.61 -1.66 -11.28
CA ALA A 64 14.77 -2.26 -11.92
C ALA A 64 16.07 -1.71 -11.31
N GLY A 65 17.09 -2.55 -11.30
CA GLY A 65 18.39 -2.20 -10.73
C GLY A 65 19.34 -3.38 -10.76
N TYR A 66 20.16 -3.50 -9.71
CA TYR A 66 21.17 -4.55 -9.62
C TYR A 66 21.08 -5.31 -8.31
N ALA A 67 21.44 -6.59 -8.33
CA ALA A 67 21.65 -7.41 -7.15
C ALA A 67 23.08 -7.93 -7.11
N LEU A 68 23.63 -8.07 -5.91
CA LEU A 68 24.92 -8.70 -5.69
C LEU A 68 24.72 -10.22 -5.58
N VAL A 69 25.12 -10.96 -6.62
CA VAL A 69 24.97 -12.41 -6.75
C VAL A 69 26.34 -13.03 -6.91
N GLY A 70 26.75 -13.89 -5.97
CA GLY A 70 28.06 -14.54 -6.03
C GLY A 70 29.27 -13.59 -6.09
N GLY A 71 29.10 -12.31 -5.73
CA GLY A 71 30.13 -11.27 -5.81
C GLY A 71 30.12 -10.42 -7.08
N ASN A 72 29.19 -10.68 -8.03
CA ASN A 72 28.99 -9.87 -9.23
C ASN A 72 27.66 -9.10 -9.18
N TYR A 73 27.57 -8.03 -9.96
CA TYR A 73 26.32 -7.28 -10.11
C TYR A 73 25.54 -7.81 -11.30
N ASP A 74 24.42 -8.46 -11.00
CA ASP A 74 23.46 -8.95 -11.96
C ASP A 74 22.30 -7.96 -12.05
N VAL A 75 21.62 -7.92 -13.20
CA VAL A 75 20.38 -7.13 -13.32
C VAL A 75 19.31 -7.78 -12.46
N ALA A 76 18.64 -6.96 -11.65
CA ALA A 76 17.52 -7.39 -10.83
C ALA A 76 16.27 -6.56 -11.13
N VAL A 77 15.13 -7.24 -11.24
CA VAL A 77 13.81 -6.61 -11.41
C VAL A 77 12.86 -7.16 -10.36
N VAL A 78 12.26 -6.26 -9.60
CA VAL A 78 11.25 -6.56 -8.59
C VAL A 78 9.92 -5.99 -9.03
N ARG A 79 8.83 -6.75 -8.90
CA ARG A 79 7.48 -6.27 -9.17
C ARG A 79 6.60 -6.34 -7.92
N TYR A 80 5.92 -5.24 -7.64
CA TYR A 80 4.93 -5.11 -6.58
C TYR A 80 3.53 -4.96 -7.16
N THR A 81 2.53 -5.40 -6.39
CA THR A 81 1.12 -5.04 -6.60
C THR A 81 0.92 -3.54 -6.34
N SER A 82 -0.26 -3.02 -6.69
CA SER A 82 -0.65 -1.64 -6.38
C SER A 82 -0.71 -1.34 -4.88
N SER A 83 -0.75 -2.37 -4.02
CA SER A 83 -0.74 -2.25 -2.57
C SER A 83 0.64 -2.43 -1.94
N GLY A 84 1.70 -2.54 -2.77
CA GLY A 84 3.08 -2.73 -2.30
C GLY A 84 3.47 -4.16 -1.92
N ALA A 85 2.59 -5.16 -2.07
CA ALA A 85 2.99 -6.55 -1.85
C ALA A 85 3.81 -7.07 -3.04
N LEU A 86 4.75 -8.00 -2.84
CA LEU A 86 5.43 -8.65 -3.97
C LEU A 86 4.41 -9.38 -4.85
N ASP A 87 4.51 -9.16 -6.17
CA ASP A 87 3.67 -9.86 -7.14
C ASP A 87 4.22 -11.26 -7.39
N SER A 88 3.66 -12.26 -6.71
CA SER A 88 4.08 -13.67 -6.82
C SER A 88 3.92 -14.27 -8.22
N THR A 89 3.21 -13.60 -9.14
CA THR A 89 3.09 -14.02 -10.54
C THR A 89 4.24 -13.54 -11.42
N PHE A 90 5.17 -12.75 -10.88
CA PHE A 90 6.36 -12.26 -11.57
C PHE A 90 7.61 -13.02 -11.13
N GLY A 91 8.29 -13.66 -12.09
CA GLY A 91 9.52 -14.40 -11.81
C GLY A 91 9.37 -15.40 -10.67
N THR A 92 10.36 -15.43 -9.78
CA THR A 92 10.32 -16.24 -8.55
C THR A 92 9.95 -15.33 -7.39
N GLY A 93 8.70 -15.40 -6.93
CA GLY A 93 8.24 -14.67 -5.75
C GLY A 93 8.24 -13.14 -5.91
N GLY A 94 8.11 -12.62 -7.13
CA GLY A 94 8.13 -11.19 -7.42
C GLY A 94 9.48 -10.66 -7.91
N ILE A 95 10.47 -11.53 -8.09
CA ILE A 95 11.86 -11.15 -8.40
C ILE A 95 12.36 -11.91 -9.63
N VAL A 96 13.09 -11.21 -10.50
CA VAL A 96 13.87 -11.78 -11.60
C VAL A 96 15.29 -11.26 -11.50
N THR A 97 16.27 -12.15 -11.63
CA THR A 97 17.71 -11.81 -11.69
C THR A 97 18.30 -12.36 -12.99
N VAL A 98 19.14 -11.58 -13.67
CA VAL A 98 19.74 -11.91 -14.97
C VAL A 98 21.21 -11.49 -14.96
N ASP A 99 22.09 -12.44 -15.28
CA ASP A 99 23.54 -12.26 -15.50
C ASP A 99 23.83 -11.55 -16.84
#